data_AF-A0A7X6QLM1-F1
#
_entry.id   AF-A0A7X6QLM1-F1
#
_cell.length_a   1.000
_cell.length_b   1.000
_cell.length_c   1.000
_cell.angle_alpha   90.00
_cell.angle_beta   90.00
_cell.angle_gamma   90.00
#
_symmetry.space_group_name_H-M   'P 1'
#
loop_
_entity.id
_entity.type
_entity.pdbx_description
1 polymer ?
#
loop_
_entity_poly.entity_id
_entity_poly.type
_entity_poly.pdbx_seq_one_letter_code
_entity_poly.pdbx_strand_id
1 'polypeptide(L)'
;MPETTELNKHNKTDYPPMHTAEHILNQTMVRMFGCPRSMNAHIERKKSKCDYLLPRAPLPEEVAEIELRVNQIIAQNLPVSIEISSLEEAAKVADLSKLPADAPSTVRLVRVGDYDTCACIGDHVDNTSEIGQFKILSHDYADGRWRLRFRLENSPYGND
;
A
#
# COMPACT_ATOMS: atom_id res chain seq x y z
N MET A 1 -20.49 17.62 -18.98
CA MET A 1 -19.50 18.16 -18.04
C MET A 1 -18.98 16.98 -17.24
N PRO A 2 -17.67 16.67 -17.21
CA PRO A 2 -17.22 15.64 -16.28
C PRO A 2 -17.37 16.20 -14.87
N GLU A 3 -18.14 15.52 -14.03
CA GLU A 3 -18.21 15.77 -12.59
C GLU A 3 -16.82 15.59 -12.00
N THR A 4 -16.18 16.71 -11.64
CA THR A 4 -14.98 16.68 -10.82
C THR A 4 -15.41 16.16 -9.44
N THR A 5 -15.15 14.89 -9.18
CA THR A 5 -15.41 14.30 -7.87
C THR A 5 -14.46 14.95 -6.87
N GLU A 6 -14.97 15.87 -6.04
CA GLU A 6 -14.19 16.47 -4.96
C GLU A 6 -13.84 15.40 -3.94
N LEU A 7 -12.64 14.84 -4.05
CA LEU A 7 -12.04 13.99 -3.01
C LEU A 7 -11.57 14.91 -1.87
N ASN A 8 -11.83 14.49 -0.62
CA ASN A 8 -11.41 15.23 0.58
C ASN A 8 -9.90 15.54 0.55
N LYS A 9 -9.52 16.80 0.75
CA LYS A 9 -8.11 17.22 0.82
C LYS A 9 -7.42 16.57 2.02
N HIS A 10 -6.42 15.72 1.77
CA HIS A 10 -5.58 15.17 2.84
C HIS A 10 -4.52 16.20 3.25
N ASN A 11 -4.43 16.49 4.55
CA ASN A 11 -3.61 17.58 5.10
C ASN A 11 -2.11 17.24 5.24
N LYS A 12 -1.69 16.06 4.77
CA LYS A 12 -0.28 15.69 4.54
C LYS A 12 -0.08 15.60 3.04
N THR A 13 0.98 16.21 2.53
CA THR A 13 1.38 16.05 1.13
C THR A 13 1.62 14.56 0.89
N ASP A 14 0.70 13.90 0.19
CA ASP A 14 0.86 12.51 -0.20
C ASP A 14 2.17 12.37 -0.98
N TYR A 15 2.89 11.28 -0.71
CA TYR A 15 4.06 10.92 -1.50
C TYR A 15 3.75 9.63 -2.25
N PRO A 16 3.32 9.74 -3.53
CA PRO A 16 2.76 8.62 -4.29
C PRO A 16 3.63 7.36 -4.39
N PRO A 17 4.98 7.47 -4.48
CA PRO A 17 5.86 6.31 -4.43
C PRO A 17 5.71 5.50 -3.15
N MET A 18 5.64 6.19 -2.02
CA MET A 18 5.54 5.54 -0.71
C MET A 18 4.16 4.96 -0.46
N HIS A 19 3.11 5.60 -0.98
CA HIS A 19 1.76 5.05 -0.90
C HIS A 19 1.63 3.76 -1.72
N THR A 20 2.18 3.75 -2.93
CA THR A 20 2.17 2.56 -3.78
C THR A 20 3.07 1.45 -3.21
N ALA A 21 4.20 1.79 -2.60
CA ALA A 21 5.01 0.83 -1.87
C ALA A 21 4.27 0.19 -0.69
N GLU A 22 3.42 0.94 0.01
CA GLU A 22 2.55 0.40 1.06
C GLU A 22 1.56 -0.64 0.52
N HIS A 23 0.97 -0.39 -0.66
CA HIS A 23 0.06 -1.34 -1.29
C HIS A 23 0.77 -2.67 -1.60
N ILE A 24 1.96 -2.58 -2.20
CA ILE A 24 2.79 -3.75 -2.50
C ILE A 24 3.18 -4.48 -1.21
N LEU A 25 3.59 -3.75 -0.16
CA LEU A 25 3.94 -4.34 1.13
C LEU A 25 2.74 -5.06 1.76
N ASN A 26 1.56 -4.42 1.82
CA ASN A 26 0.36 -5.02 2.37
C ASN A 26 0.00 -6.34 1.68
N GLN A 27 0.00 -6.34 0.35
CA GLN A 27 -0.35 -7.53 -0.41
C GLN A 27 0.72 -8.62 -0.30
N THR A 28 1.98 -8.24 -0.13
CA THR A 28 3.07 -9.16 0.21
C THR A 28 2.81 -9.84 1.56
N MET A 29 2.42 -9.06 2.57
CA MET A 29 2.11 -9.58 3.90
C MET A 29 0.88 -10.50 3.90
N VAL A 30 -0.18 -10.13 3.17
CA VAL A 30 -1.37 -10.98 2.97
C VAL A 30 -0.97 -12.33 2.36
N ARG A 31 -0.17 -12.33 1.29
CA ARG A 31 0.24 -13.56 0.60
C ARG A 31 1.21 -14.42 1.41
N MET A 32 2.11 -13.82 2.20
CA MET A 32 3.12 -14.56 2.96
C MET A 32 2.60 -15.08 4.30
N PHE A 33 1.79 -14.29 5.01
CA PHE A 33 1.41 -14.59 6.39
C PHE A 33 -0.09 -14.86 6.55
N GLY A 34 -0.90 -14.67 5.50
CA GLY A 34 -2.36 -14.79 5.59
C GLY A 34 -2.99 -13.76 6.53
N CYS A 35 -2.28 -12.68 6.87
CA CYS A 35 -2.79 -11.63 7.74
C CYS A 35 -3.59 -10.59 6.94
N PRO A 36 -4.50 -9.85 7.57
CA PRO A 36 -5.12 -8.68 6.95
C PRO A 36 -4.09 -7.61 6.57
N ARG A 37 -4.49 -6.68 5.70
CA ARG A 37 -3.72 -5.44 5.43
C ARG A 37 -3.49 -4.67 6.73
N SER A 38 -2.41 -3.89 6.79
CA SER A 38 -1.98 -3.10 7.94
C SER A 38 -3.15 -2.41 8.67
N MET A 39 -3.22 -2.60 9.99
CA MET A 39 -4.26 -1.97 10.82
C MET A 39 -3.97 -0.49 11.10
N ASN A 40 -2.70 -0.09 10.97
CA ASN A 40 -2.28 1.29 11.14
C ASN A 40 -1.07 1.57 10.24
N ALA A 41 -1.27 2.41 9.24
CA ALA A 41 -0.23 2.87 8.33
C ALA A 41 0.03 4.36 8.55
N HIS A 42 1.30 4.73 8.69
CA HIS A 42 1.72 6.13 8.63
C HIS A 42 2.66 6.28 7.44
N ILE A 43 2.16 6.93 6.39
CA ILE A 43 2.85 7.07 5.11
C ILE A 43 3.42 8.47 5.00
N GLU A 44 4.76 8.56 4.98
CA GLU A 44 5.49 9.82 4.90
C GLU A 44 6.67 9.69 3.95
N ARG A 45 7.08 10.79 3.32
CA ARG A 45 8.14 10.79 2.30
C ARG A 45 9.47 10.18 2.78
N LYS A 46 9.89 10.47 4.01
CA LYS A 46 11.21 10.06 4.52
C LYS A 46 11.22 8.67 5.16
N LYS A 47 10.17 8.35 5.93
CA LYS A 47 10.08 7.12 6.71
C LYS A 47 8.62 6.80 6.98
N SER A 48 8.24 5.57 6.67
CA SER A 48 6.87 5.08 6.87
C SER A 48 6.86 3.91 7.85
N LYS A 49 5.67 3.56 8.32
CA LYS A 49 5.44 2.37 9.11
C LYS A 49 4.10 1.71 8.82
N CYS A 50 4.05 0.40 9.03
CA CYS A 50 2.84 -0.42 8.97
C CYS A 50 2.81 -1.38 10.16
N ASP A 51 1.61 -1.62 10.68
CA ASP A 51 1.36 -2.49 11.82
C ASP A 51 0.51 -3.70 11.38
N TYR A 52 1.07 -4.90 11.50
CA TYR A 52 0.42 -6.16 11.15
C TYR A 52 0.10 -6.97 12.41
N LEU A 53 -1.08 -7.58 12.47
CA LEU A 53 -1.41 -8.54 13.52
C LEU A 53 -0.91 -9.91 13.08
N LEU A 54 0.04 -10.46 13.82
CA LEU A 54 0.69 -11.74 13.53
C LEU A 54 0.72 -12.60 14.80
N PRO A 55 0.64 -13.94 14.69
CA PRO A 55 0.71 -14.82 15.85
C PRO A 55 2.11 -14.90 16.48
N ARG A 56 3.15 -14.54 15.70
CA ARG A 56 4.55 -14.46 16.14
C ARG A 56 5.28 -13.37 15.36
N ALA A 57 6.45 -12.98 15.87
CA ALA A 57 7.39 -12.19 15.09
C ALA A 57 7.86 -12.98 13.83
N PRO A 58 7.98 -12.33 12.67
CA PRO A 58 8.69 -12.87 11.53
C PRO A 58 10.15 -13.21 11.87
N LEU A 59 10.64 -14.30 11.31
CA LEU A 59 12.04 -14.73 11.40
C LEU A 59 12.92 -13.82 10.52
N PRO A 60 14.22 -13.69 10.80
CA PRO A 60 15.13 -12.85 10.01
C PRO A 60 15.07 -13.14 8.49
N GLU A 61 14.98 -14.40 8.11
CA GLU A 61 14.84 -14.85 6.73
C GLU A 61 13.50 -14.45 6.11
N GLU A 62 12.41 -14.44 6.88
CA GLU A 62 11.10 -13.97 6.41
C GLU A 62 11.10 -12.45 6.24
N VAL A 63 11.80 -11.70 7.10
CA VAL A 63 11.99 -10.25 6.94
C VAL A 63 12.78 -9.93 5.68
N ALA A 64 13.85 -10.68 5.42
CA ALA A 64 14.61 -10.56 4.17
C ALA A 64 13.75 -10.90 2.94
N GLU A 65 12.93 -11.95 3.03
CA GLU A 65 12.02 -12.36 1.97
C GLU A 65 10.93 -11.31 1.69
N ILE A 66 10.40 -10.63 2.73
CA ILE A 66 9.47 -9.51 2.55
C ILE A 66 10.13 -8.41 1.72
N GLU A 67 11.33 -7.95 2.12
CA GLU A 67 12.06 -6.90 1.40
C GLU A 67 12.36 -7.32 -0.05
N LEU A 68 12.78 -8.56 -0.25
CA LEU A 68 13.05 -9.12 -1.57
C LEU A 68 11.81 -9.11 -2.46
N ARG A 69 10.68 -9.64 -1.99
CA ARG A 69 9.44 -9.73 -2.76
C ARG A 69 8.88 -8.36 -3.12
N VAL A 70 8.89 -7.41 -2.17
CA VAL A 70 8.44 -6.04 -2.45
C VAL A 70 9.29 -5.44 -3.58
N ASN A 71 10.61 -5.57 -3.52
CA ASN A 71 11.49 -5.06 -4.57
C ASN A 71 11.34 -5.83 -5.90
N GLN A 72 11.04 -7.12 -5.89
CA GLN A 72 10.74 -7.89 -7.10
C GLN A 72 9.48 -7.38 -7.80
N ILE A 73 8.43 -7.01 -7.07
CA ILE A 73 7.24 -6.41 -7.65
C ILE A 73 7.56 -5.01 -8.19
N ILE A 74 8.33 -4.22 -7.45
CA ILE A 74 8.77 -2.90 -7.91
C ILE A 74 9.49 -2.98 -9.26
N ALA A 75 10.42 -3.94 -9.39
CA ALA A 75 11.24 -4.16 -10.58
C ALA A 75 10.47 -4.73 -11.81
N GLN A 76 9.22 -5.15 -11.65
CA GLN A 76 8.40 -5.66 -12.76
C GLN A 76 7.80 -4.56 -13.65
N ASN A 77 7.96 -3.29 -13.27
CA ASN A 77 7.40 -2.14 -13.98
C ASN A 77 5.88 -2.29 -14.22
N LEU A 78 5.14 -2.72 -13.20
CA LEU A 78 3.71 -2.94 -13.32
C LEU A 78 2.97 -1.60 -13.46
N PRO A 79 1.95 -1.52 -14.34
CA PRO A 79 1.10 -0.34 -14.42
C PRO A 79 0.29 -0.19 -13.13
N VAL A 80 0.14 1.05 -12.68
CA VAL A 80 -0.73 1.40 -11.58
C VAL A 80 -1.91 2.18 -12.15
N SER A 81 -3.12 1.67 -11.96
CA SER A 81 -4.32 2.23 -12.56
C SER A 81 -5.39 2.53 -11.53
N ILE A 82 -6.23 3.50 -11.87
CA ILE A 82 -7.30 3.99 -11.02
C ILE A 82 -8.61 3.84 -11.79
N GLU A 83 -9.60 3.24 -11.15
CA GLU A 83 -10.97 3.16 -11.67
C GLU A 83 -11.99 3.52 -10.59
N ILE A 84 -13.16 4.01 -11.00
CA ILE A 84 -14.30 4.20 -10.11
C ILE A 84 -15.24 3.01 -10.31
N SER A 85 -15.59 2.36 -9.22
CA SER A 85 -16.44 1.16 -9.22
C SER A 85 -17.59 1.29 -8.22
N SER A 86 -18.70 0.60 -8.47
CA SER A 86 -19.77 0.50 -7.45
C SER A 86 -19.28 -0.32 -6.27
N LEU A 87 -19.88 -0.13 -5.09
CA LEU A 87 -19.57 -0.95 -3.92
C LEU A 87 -19.75 -2.45 -4.19
N GLU A 88 -20.78 -2.83 -4.96
CA GLU A 88 -21.06 -4.22 -5.32
C GLU A 88 -19.94 -4.84 -6.17
N GLU A 89 -19.49 -4.14 -7.22
CA GLU A 89 -18.42 -4.65 -8.09
C GLU A 89 -17.06 -4.63 -7.37
N ALA A 90 -16.80 -3.58 -6.59
CA ALA A 90 -15.59 -3.47 -5.79
C ALA A 90 -15.47 -4.59 -4.76
N ALA A 91 -16.56 -5.00 -4.11
CA ALA A 91 -16.56 -6.08 -3.11
C ALA A 91 -16.15 -7.45 -3.69
N LYS A 92 -16.23 -7.63 -5.02
CA LYS A 92 -15.79 -8.87 -5.69
C LYS A 92 -14.28 -8.97 -5.82
N VAL A 93 -13.57 -7.83 -5.77
CA VAL A 93 -12.13 -7.74 -6.12
C VAL A 93 -11.27 -7.08 -5.04
N ALA A 94 -11.88 -6.44 -4.03
CA ALA A 94 -11.18 -5.74 -2.96
C ALA A 94 -11.87 -5.95 -1.60
N ASP A 95 -11.06 -5.95 -0.53
CA ASP A 95 -11.58 -5.91 0.84
C ASP A 95 -12.10 -4.50 1.16
N LEU A 96 -13.42 -4.39 1.35
CA LEU A 96 -14.11 -3.14 1.66
C LEU A 96 -14.42 -2.98 3.16
N SER A 97 -13.96 -3.90 4.02
CA SER A 97 -14.28 -3.92 5.46
C SER A 97 -13.83 -2.67 6.22
N LYS A 98 -12.88 -1.90 5.64
CA LYS A 98 -12.34 -0.67 6.21
C LYS A 98 -13.05 0.60 5.72
N LEU A 99 -14.04 0.49 4.84
CA LEU A 99 -14.84 1.65 4.44
C LEU A 99 -15.69 2.13 5.61
N PRO A 100 -15.88 3.46 5.77
CA PRO A 100 -16.78 3.98 6.79
C PRO A 100 -18.23 3.64 6.45
N ALA A 101 -19.11 3.62 7.45
CA ALA A 101 -20.51 3.24 7.28
C ALA A 101 -21.30 4.17 6.33
N ASP A 102 -20.83 5.41 6.16
CA ASP A 102 -21.36 6.43 5.26
C ASP A 102 -20.58 6.53 3.94
N ALA A 103 -19.84 5.48 3.56
CA ALA A 103 -19.13 5.46 2.29
C ALA A 103 -20.06 5.73 1.10
N PRO A 104 -19.60 6.50 0.09
CA PRO A 104 -20.39 6.73 -1.12
C PRO A 104 -20.76 5.43 -1.84
N SER A 105 -21.77 5.48 -2.70
CA SER A 105 -22.21 4.32 -3.50
C SER A 105 -21.15 3.81 -4.50
N THR A 106 -20.10 4.61 -4.73
CA THR A 106 -18.95 4.27 -5.56
C THR A 106 -17.65 4.47 -4.79
N VAL A 107 -16.62 3.72 -5.17
CA VAL A 107 -15.30 3.76 -4.57
C VAL A 107 -14.23 3.85 -5.65
N ARG A 108 -13.12 4.52 -5.30
CA ARG A 108 -11.92 4.55 -6.12
C ARG A 108 -11.10 3.29 -5.84
N LEU A 109 -10.93 2.46 -6.85
CA LEU A 109 -10.07 1.29 -6.82
C LEU A 109 -8.73 1.64 -7.44
N VAL A 110 -7.66 1.26 -6.73
CA VAL A 110 -6.28 1.34 -7.23
C VAL A 110 -5.81 -0.08 -7.48
N ARG A 111 -5.29 -0.33 -8.69
CA ARG A 111 -4.71 -1.61 -9.09
C ARG A 111 -3.22 -1.44 -9.33
N VAL A 112 -2.41 -2.34 -8.77
CA VAL A 112 -0.97 -2.45 -9.06
C VAL A 112 -0.78 -3.71 -9.89
N GLY A 113 -0.85 -3.57 -11.22
CA GLY A 113 -0.97 -4.70 -12.15
C GLY A 113 -2.02 -5.72 -11.68
N ASP A 114 -1.68 -7.00 -11.76
CA ASP A 114 -2.47 -8.10 -11.19
C ASP A 114 -2.03 -8.45 -9.75
N TYR A 115 -1.17 -7.64 -9.14
CA TYR A 115 -0.58 -7.95 -7.83
C TYR A 115 -1.53 -7.60 -6.69
N ASP A 116 -2.00 -6.35 -6.67
CA ASP A 116 -2.86 -5.76 -5.63
C ASP A 116 -4.05 -5.03 -6.25
N THR A 117 -5.19 -5.06 -5.57
CA THR A 117 -6.37 -4.24 -5.86
C THR A 117 -6.98 -3.80 -4.53
N CYS A 118 -7.07 -2.49 -4.31
CA CYS A 118 -7.49 -1.93 -3.04
C CYS A 118 -8.33 -0.67 -3.25
N ALA A 119 -9.36 -0.48 -2.42
CA ALA A 119 -10.06 0.79 -2.35
C ALA A 119 -9.14 1.83 -1.67
N CYS A 120 -8.79 2.90 -2.39
CA CYS A 120 -7.88 3.93 -1.89
C CYS A 120 -8.19 5.28 -2.56
N ILE A 121 -8.11 6.35 -1.77
CA ILE A 121 -8.32 7.73 -2.23
C ILE A 121 -7.02 8.55 -2.35
N GLY A 122 -5.88 7.99 -1.95
CA GLY A 122 -4.59 8.69 -1.99
C GLY A 122 -3.96 8.70 -3.38
N ASP A 123 -2.93 9.53 -3.53
CA ASP A 123 -2.19 9.62 -4.78
C ASP A 123 -1.22 8.44 -4.96
N HIS A 124 -1.05 8.00 -6.20
CA HIS A 124 -0.22 6.85 -6.58
C HIS A 124 0.68 7.19 -7.77
N VAL A 125 1.79 6.46 -7.89
CA VAL A 125 2.63 6.50 -9.11
C VAL A 125 1.87 5.87 -10.26
N ASP A 126 2.29 6.14 -11.51
CA ASP A 126 1.70 5.51 -12.70
C ASP A 126 2.31 4.13 -12.96
N ASN A 127 3.54 3.90 -12.48
CA ASN A 127 4.24 2.64 -12.63
C ASN A 127 5.08 2.28 -11.41
N THR A 128 5.17 0.99 -11.07
CA THR A 128 5.97 0.55 -9.91
C THR A 128 7.45 0.91 -10.02
N SER A 129 8.01 1.09 -11.22
CA SER A 129 9.39 1.52 -11.44
C SER A 129 9.70 2.90 -10.84
N GLU A 130 8.67 3.73 -10.65
CA GLU A 130 8.80 5.08 -10.10
C GLU A 130 9.04 5.08 -8.58
N ILE A 131 8.89 3.92 -7.93
CA ILE A 131 9.03 3.76 -6.49
C ILE A 131 10.50 3.85 -6.04
N GLY A 132 11.45 3.39 -6.87
CA GLY A 132 12.85 3.23 -6.48
C GLY A 132 13.10 1.90 -5.78
N GLN A 133 13.75 1.90 -4.63
CA GLN A 133 14.09 0.71 -3.85
C GLN A 133 13.44 0.75 -2.47
N PHE A 134 12.73 -0.31 -2.10
CA PHE A 134 12.15 -0.47 -0.78
C PHE A 134 13.19 -1.00 0.21
N LYS A 135 13.30 -0.33 1.37
CA LYS A 135 14.23 -0.74 2.44
C LYS A 135 13.55 -0.79 3.80
N ILE A 136 13.64 -1.95 4.45
CA ILE A 136 13.29 -2.14 5.86
C ILE A 136 14.38 -1.51 6.73
N LEU A 137 13.96 -0.63 7.63
CA LEU A 137 14.84 0.06 8.57
C LEU A 137 14.91 -0.65 9.92
N SER A 138 13.75 -1.02 10.44
CA SER A 138 13.65 -1.76 11.70
C SER A 138 12.26 -2.36 11.86
N HIS A 139 12.15 -3.35 12.73
CA HIS A 139 10.87 -3.88 13.15
C HIS A 139 10.88 -4.24 14.65
N ASP A 140 9.70 -4.27 15.25
CA ASP A 140 9.50 -4.77 16.60
C ASP A 140 8.19 -5.57 16.68
N TYR A 141 8.12 -6.49 17.65
CA TYR A 141 6.94 -7.30 17.92
C TYR A 141 6.54 -7.14 19.38
N ALA A 142 5.30 -6.73 19.61
CA ALA A 142 4.73 -6.60 20.95
C ALA A 142 3.23 -6.90 20.89
N ASP A 143 2.75 -7.71 21.83
CA ASP A 143 1.31 -7.99 22.04
C ASP A 143 0.56 -8.42 20.76
N GLY A 144 1.14 -9.33 19.97
CA GLY A 144 0.50 -9.81 18.72
C GLY A 144 0.64 -8.87 17.52
N ARG A 145 1.30 -7.72 17.70
CA ARG A 145 1.49 -6.71 16.65
C ARG A 145 2.96 -6.65 16.23
N TRP A 146 3.20 -6.85 14.94
CA TRP A 146 4.47 -6.59 14.31
C TRP A 146 4.45 -5.23 13.62
N ARG A 147 5.31 -4.32 14.08
CA ARG A 147 5.48 -2.99 13.50
C ARG A 147 6.71 -2.97 12.62
N LEU A 148 6.51 -2.75 11.33
CA LEU A 148 7.57 -2.59 10.34
C LEU A 148 7.79 -1.10 10.03
N ARG A 149 9.05 -0.65 10.03
CA ARG A 149 9.44 0.71 9.62
C ARG A 149 10.31 0.61 8.38
N PHE A 150 10.01 1.41 7.37
CA PHE A 150 10.68 1.33 6.07
C PHE A 150 10.87 2.72 5.44
N ARG A 151 11.68 2.77 4.40
CA ARG A 151 11.86 3.95 3.54
C ARG A 151 12.01 3.52 2.07
N LEU A 152 12.00 4.51 1.19
CA LEU A 152 12.40 4.35 -0.19
C LEU A 152 13.76 4.98 -0.42
N GLU A 153 14.56 4.35 -1.27
CA GLU A 153 15.87 4.82 -1.73
C GLU A 153 15.85 4.95 -3.25
N ASN A 154 16.59 5.92 -3.80
CA ASN A 154 16.74 6.09 -5.25
C ASN A 154 15.41 6.19 -6.04
N SER A 155 14.34 6.75 -5.44
CA SER A 155 13.09 6.98 -6.18
C SER A 155 13.32 8.01 -7.29
N PRO A 156 12.98 7.70 -8.55
CA PRO A 156 13.05 8.68 -9.65
C PRO A 156 11.90 9.69 -9.62
N TYR A 157 10.88 9.47 -8.78
CA TYR A 157 9.66 10.27 -8.72
C TYR A 157 9.91 11.64 -8.07
N GLY A 158 9.59 12.70 -8.82
CA GLY A 158 9.70 14.08 -8.34
C GLY A 158 11.15 14.54 -8.10
N ASN A 159 12.09 14.06 -8.93
CA ASN A 159 13.39 14.72 -9.10
C ASN A 159 13.21 15.97 -9.96
N ASP A 160 12.69 17.04 -9.33
CA ASP A 160 12.91 18.44 -9.70
C ASP A 160 13.83 19.09 -8.65
#